data_AF-A0A7C1QWH1-F1
#
_entry.id   AF-A0A7C1QWH1-F1
#
_cell.length_a   1.000
_cell.length_b   1.000
_cell.length_c   1.000
_cell.angle_alpha   90.00
_cell.angle_beta   90.00
_cell.angle_gamma   90.00
#
_symmetry.space_group_name_H-M   'P 1'
#
loop_
_entity.id
_entity.type
_entity.pdbx_description
1 polymer ?
#
loop_
_entity_poly.entity_id
_entity_poly.type
_entity_poly.pdbx_seq_one_letter_code
_entity_poly.pdbx_strand_id
1 'polypeptide(L)'
;MKEEYMTAQERVTAAINLEKPDRVPVSPIVGLDFPATYYGLNTVEMHKVPVKGLDIMLKFFDEFGGWDGYTTMPLYKNAYTLGGFKVKAPGQELPDDYFAQFDEGEWMKVEDYKTIADIGWSKFVADEYIYRITNWTPEDVDKARKEFFELGVKAYTEWVVKRKIGLRGGANRVHPFFCLSLNRSMIKFTQDLYYRPEIVE
;
A
#
# COMPACT_ATOMS: atom_id res chain seq x y z
N MET A 1 25.85 24.83 -6.08
CA MET A 1 24.72 24.18 -5.40
C MET A 1 24.39 25.00 -4.17
N LYS A 2 23.10 25.17 -3.83
CA LYS A 2 22.75 25.71 -2.50
C LYS A 2 23.24 24.71 -1.44
N GLU A 3 23.70 25.23 -0.30
CA GLU A 3 24.09 24.41 0.84
C GLU A 3 22.85 23.72 1.41
N GLU A 4 22.88 22.39 1.50
CA GLU A 4 21.82 21.59 2.13
C GLU A 4 22.13 21.48 3.63
N TYR A 5 21.28 22.07 4.46
CA TYR A 5 21.46 22.09 5.92
C TYR A 5 20.31 21.42 6.67
N MET A 6 19.22 21.08 5.98
CA MET A 6 18.11 20.30 6.55
C MET A 6 18.32 18.81 6.32
N THR A 7 17.86 17.99 7.26
CA THR A 7 17.66 16.56 7.02
C THR A 7 16.49 16.34 6.05
N ALA A 8 16.41 15.15 5.45
CA ALA A 8 15.28 14.73 4.63
C ALA A 8 13.93 14.96 5.33
N GLN A 9 13.83 14.55 6.60
CA GLN A 9 12.61 14.66 7.39
C GLN A 9 12.22 16.12 7.68
N GLU A 10 13.18 16.97 8.03
CA GLU A 10 12.95 18.41 8.26
C GLU A 10 12.50 19.09 6.96
N ARG A 11 13.18 18.80 5.85
CA ARG A 11 12.88 19.35 4.53
C ARG A 11 11.46 19.02 4.08
N VAL A 12 11.04 17.75 4.19
CA VAL A 12 9.68 17.32 3.85
C VAL A 12 8.65 17.96 4.79
N THR A 13 8.95 18.03 6.09
CA THR A 13 8.02 18.60 7.07
C THR A 13 7.82 20.10 6.86
N ALA A 14 8.89 20.85 6.60
CA ALA A 14 8.82 22.26 6.23
C ALA A 14 7.94 22.48 5.00
N ALA A 15 8.14 21.67 3.94
CA ALA A 15 7.31 21.78 2.73
C ALA A 15 5.83 21.48 2.99
N ILE A 16 5.49 20.47 3.82
CA ILE A 16 4.11 20.17 4.21
C ILE A 16 3.49 21.34 4.99
N ASN A 17 4.26 21.99 5.84
CA ASN A 17 3.83 23.15 6.63
C ASN A 17 3.81 24.46 5.84
N LEU A 18 4.07 24.44 4.53
CA LEU A 18 4.17 25.60 3.66
C LEU A 18 5.30 26.58 4.06
N GLU A 19 6.33 26.08 4.74
CA GLU A 19 7.56 26.81 5.07
C GLU A 19 8.56 26.76 3.89
N LYS A 20 9.68 27.47 4.00
CA LYS A 20 10.74 27.48 2.98
C LYS A 20 11.84 26.45 3.30
N PRO A 21 11.86 25.28 2.63
CA PRO A 21 12.96 24.34 2.78
C PRO A 21 14.25 24.84 2.11
N ASP A 22 15.39 24.24 2.46
CA ASP A 22 16.71 24.52 1.87
C ASP A 22 16.77 24.18 0.36
N ARG A 23 16.06 23.11 -0.05
CA ARG A 23 15.71 22.78 -1.44
C ARG A 23 14.34 22.10 -1.52
N VAL A 24 13.81 21.96 -2.73
CA VAL A 24 12.58 21.20 -2.97
C VAL A 24 12.78 19.73 -2.51
N PRO A 25 11.93 19.18 -1.62
CA PRO A 25 12.00 17.77 -1.28
C PRO A 25 11.55 16.90 -2.44
N VAL A 26 12.22 15.75 -2.61
CA VAL A 26 11.92 14.76 -3.66
C VAL A 26 11.56 13.44 -2.98
N SER A 27 10.43 12.85 -3.34
CA SER A 27 10.03 11.52 -2.85
C SER A 27 9.28 10.77 -3.96
N PRO A 28 9.98 9.97 -4.77
CA PRO A 28 9.35 9.21 -5.84
C PRO A 28 8.59 7.99 -5.29
N ILE A 29 7.53 7.61 -6.00
CA ILE A 29 6.82 6.35 -5.77
C ILE A 29 7.59 5.23 -6.44
N VAL A 30 8.40 4.53 -5.65
CA VAL A 30 9.16 3.35 -6.11
C VAL A 30 8.59 2.13 -5.40
N GLY A 31 7.82 1.32 -6.12
CA GLY A 31 7.32 0.02 -5.67
C GLY A 31 8.29 -1.11 -6.02
N LEU A 32 8.14 -2.27 -5.38
CA LEU A 32 9.07 -3.40 -5.48
C LEU A 32 9.32 -3.89 -6.92
N ASP A 33 8.32 -3.80 -7.80
CA ASP A 33 8.38 -4.35 -9.15
C ASP A 33 9.44 -3.62 -10.00
N PHE A 34 9.56 -2.30 -9.88
CA PHE A 34 10.51 -1.53 -10.68
C PHE A 34 11.98 -1.85 -10.36
N PRO A 35 12.44 -1.81 -9.08
CA PRO A 35 13.77 -2.31 -8.72
C PRO A 35 14.00 -3.77 -9.12
N ALA A 36 13.02 -4.65 -8.94
CA ALA A 36 13.17 -6.06 -9.31
C ALA A 36 13.43 -6.22 -10.81
N THR A 37 12.61 -5.57 -11.66
CA THR A 37 12.81 -5.57 -13.11
C THR A 37 14.15 -4.93 -13.51
N TYR A 38 14.53 -3.81 -12.88
CA TYR A 38 15.82 -3.14 -13.15
C TYR A 38 17.02 -4.08 -12.95
N TYR A 39 17.01 -4.89 -11.89
CA TYR A 39 18.08 -5.86 -11.62
C TYR A 39 17.90 -7.21 -12.32
N GLY A 40 16.92 -7.35 -13.23
CA GLY A 40 16.65 -8.61 -13.94
C GLY A 40 16.16 -9.74 -13.02
N LEU A 41 15.53 -9.40 -11.91
CA LEU A 41 15.00 -10.37 -10.94
C LEU A 41 13.56 -10.78 -11.29
N ASN A 42 13.18 -11.97 -10.84
CA ASN A 42 11.81 -12.46 -10.98
C ASN A 42 10.89 -11.74 -9.97
N THR A 43 9.97 -10.91 -10.46
CA THR A 43 8.99 -10.18 -9.65
C THR A 43 8.04 -11.13 -8.89
N VAL A 44 7.70 -12.29 -9.46
CA VAL A 44 6.89 -13.34 -8.81
C VAL A 44 7.50 -13.76 -7.47
N GLU A 45 8.82 -13.90 -7.42
CA GLU A 45 9.53 -14.27 -6.21
C GLU A 45 9.42 -13.18 -5.14
N MET A 46 9.50 -11.91 -5.55
CA MET A 46 9.39 -10.78 -4.63
C MET A 46 7.96 -10.65 -4.04
N HIS A 47 6.93 -10.96 -4.82
CA HIS A 47 5.54 -11.02 -4.34
C HIS A 47 5.28 -12.21 -3.40
N LYS A 48 6.00 -13.32 -3.56
CA LYS A 48 5.91 -14.51 -2.67
C LYS A 48 6.73 -14.34 -1.39
N VAL A 49 7.86 -13.64 -1.47
CA VAL A 49 8.80 -13.44 -0.36
C VAL A 49 9.03 -11.94 -0.17
N PRO A 50 8.09 -11.22 0.47
CA PRO A 50 8.08 -9.75 0.47
C PRO A 50 9.30 -9.12 1.15
N VAL A 51 9.98 -9.85 2.04
CA VAL A 51 11.24 -9.40 2.63
C VAL A 51 12.35 -9.22 1.58
N LYS A 52 12.39 -10.05 0.53
CA LYS A 52 13.30 -9.87 -0.61
C LYS A 52 12.93 -8.62 -1.41
N GLY A 53 11.63 -8.35 -1.52
CA GLY A 53 11.10 -7.10 -2.08
C GLY A 53 11.60 -5.87 -1.32
N LEU A 54 11.67 -5.91 0.00
CA LEU A 54 12.23 -4.82 0.79
C LEU A 54 13.73 -4.68 0.53
N ASP A 55 14.47 -5.78 0.55
CA ASP A 55 15.92 -5.77 0.38
C ASP A 55 16.33 -5.19 -0.99
N ILE A 56 15.56 -5.49 -2.05
CA ILE A 56 15.83 -4.92 -3.38
C ILE A 56 15.48 -3.43 -3.47
N MET A 57 14.42 -2.99 -2.80
CA MET A 57 14.06 -1.57 -2.72
C MET A 57 15.13 -0.78 -1.98
N LEU A 58 15.70 -1.34 -0.90
CA LEU A 58 16.79 -0.72 -0.15
C LEU A 58 18.06 -0.64 -0.99
N LYS A 59 18.43 -1.72 -1.69
CA LYS A 59 19.56 -1.72 -2.62
C LYS A 59 19.41 -0.63 -3.69
N PHE A 60 18.21 -0.54 -4.29
CA PHE A 60 17.93 0.47 -5.31
C PHE A 60 18.04 1.89 -4.77
N PHE A 61 17.57 2.13 -3.54
CA PHE A 61 17.74 3.42 -2.88
C PHE A 61 19.21 3.73 -2.58
N ASP A 62 19.99 2.75 -2.14
CA ASP A 62 21.41 2.98 -1.84
C ASP A 62 22.21 3.31 -3.13
N GLU A 63 21.77 2.83 -4.30
CA GLU A 63 22.41 3.09 -5.60
C GLU A 63 21.93 4.38 -6.29
N PHE A 64 20.62 4.64 -6.30
CA PHE A 64 20.01 5.73 -7.07
C PHE A 64 19.31 6.79 -6.22
N GLY A 65 19.23 6.57 -4.92
CA GLY A 65 18.45 7.39 -4.00
C GLY A 65 19.13 8.69 -3.58
N GLY A 66 18.92 9.06 -2.32
CA GLY A 66 19.17 10.43 -1.84
C GLY A 66 17.92 11.33 -1.87
N TRP A 67 16.76 10.77 -2.19
CA TRP A 67 15.47 11.44 -1.99
C TRP A 67 15.10 11.53 -0.50
N ASP A 68 14.19 12.43 -0.20
CA ASP A 68 13.82 12.86 1.15
C ASP A 68 12.69 12.04 1.78
N GLY A 69 12.16 11.07 1.04
CA GLY A 69 11.07 10.22 1.47
C GLY A 69 11.06 8.91 0.71
N TYR A 70 10.62 7.85 1.38
CA TYR A 70 10.26 6.60 0.72
C TYR A 70 8.74 6.43 0.76
N THR A 71 8.20 5.96 -0.36
CA THR A 71 6.75 5.95 -0.54
C THR A 71 6.09 4.78 0.18
N THR A 72 6.62 3.57 0.11
CA THR A 72 5.89 2.42 0.65
C THR A 72 6.81 1.28 1.09
N MET A 73 6.29 0.41 1.94
CA MET A 73 6.77 -0.96 2.10
C MET A 73 6.46 -1.76 0.82
N PRO A 74 7.10 -2.93 0.59
CA PRO A 74 6.74 -3.79 -0.53
C PRO A 74 5.23 -4.05 -0.54
N LEU A 75 4.56 -3.61 -1.60
CA LEU A 75 3.13 -3.81 -1.79
C LEU A 75 2.90 -5.12 -2.54
N TYR A 76 2.84 -6.21 -1.79
CA TYR A 76 2.52 -7.54 -2.29
C TYR A 76 1.05 -7.88 -2.04
N LYS A 77 0.56 -8.93 -2.70
CA LYS A 77 -0.86 -9.34 -2.67
C LYS A 77 -1.48 -9.32 -1.27
N ASN A 78 -0.87 -10.01 -0.31
CA ASN A 78 -1.48 -10.14 1.02
C ASN A 78 -1.51 -8.82 1.78
N ALA A 79 -0.58 -7.89 1.54
CA ALA A 79 -0.64 -6.55 2.12
C ALA A 79 -1.91 -5.80 1.65
N TYR A 80 -2.23 -5.88 0.35
CA TYR A 80 -3.47 -5.32 -0.18
C TYR A 80 -4.72 -6.05 0.33
N THR A 81 -4.68 -7.38 0.40
CA THR A 81 -5.78 -8.20 0.94
C THR A 81 -6.10 -7.83 2.39
N LEU A 82 -5.08 -7.64 3.23
CA LEU A 82 -5.24 -7.18 4.62
C LEU A 82 -5.83 -5.76 4.71
N GLY A 83 -5.65 -4.95 3.66
CA GLY A 83 -6.29 -3.64 3.51
C GLY A 83 -7.73 -3.69 3.00
N GLY A 84 -8.25 -4.87 2.68
CA GLY A 84 -9.60 -5.06 2.14
C GLY A 84 -9.67 -4.95 0.62
N PHE A 85 -8.59 -5.28 -0.10
CA PHE A 85 -8.58 -5.26 -1.55
C PHE A 85 -8.34 -6.65 -2.11
N LYS A 86 -9.17 -7.06 -3.06
CA LYS A 86 -8.87 -8.26 -3.85
C LYS A 86 -7.84 -7.91 -4.91
N VAL A 87 -6.74 -8.65 -4.94
CA VAL A 87 -5.62 -8.39 -5.86
C VAL A 87 -5.20 -9.68 -6.54
N LYS A 88 -4.98 -9.60 -7.85
CA LYS A 88 -4.35 -10.62 -8.67
C LYS A 88 -2.85 -10.35 -8.71
N ALA A 89 -2.04 -11.39 -8.53
CA ALA A 89 -0.59 -11.26 -8.49
C ALA A 89 0.12 -12.04 -9.61
N PRO A 90 1.30 -11.59 -10.05
CA PRO A 90 2.14 -12.31 -11.01
C PRO A 90 2.52 -13.71 -10.51
N GLY A 91 2.50 -14.70 -11.40
CA GLY A 91 2.80 -16.10 -11.08
C GLY A 91 1.82 -16.74 -10.10
N GLN A 92 0.63 -16.16 -9.98
CA GLN A 92 -0.56 -16.69 -9.30
C GLN A 92 -1.74 -16.61 -10.27
N GLU A 93 -2.51 -15.52 -10.24
CA GLU A 93 -3.62 -15.28 -11.14
C GLU A 93 -3.21 -14.59 -12.46
N LEU A 94 -2.03 -13.99 -12.51
CA LEU A 94 -1.50 -13.27 -13.67
C LEU A 94 -0.25 -13.96 -14.21
N PRO A 95 0.09 -13.73 -15.50
CA PRO A 95 1.39 -14.11 -16.05
C PRO A 95 2.56 -13.56 -15.22
N ASP A 96 3.70 -14.25 -15.30
CA ASP A 96 4.90 -13.94 -14.52
C ASP A 96 5.48 -12.53 -14.83
N ASP A 97 5.28 -12.04 -16.04
CA ASP A 97 5.78 -10.76 -16.55
C ASP A 97 4.80 -9.60 -16.36
N TYR A 98 3.72 -9.80 -15.62
CA TYR A 98 2.70 -8.78 -15.36
C TYR A 98 2.95 -8.03 -14.05
N PHE A 99 2.24 -6.92 -13.83
CA PHE A 99 2.17 -6.23 -12.54
C PHE A 99 0.94 -6.68 -11.75
N ALA A 100 0.97 -6.59 -10.42
CA ALA A 100 -0.22 -6.84 -9.60
C ALA A 100 -1.38 -5.92 -10.03
N GLN A 101 -2.60 -6.46 -10.04
CA GLN A 101 -3.81 -5.74 -10.45
C GLN A 101 -4.88 -5.87 -9.39
N PHE A 102 -5.58 -4.76 -9.10
CA PHE A 102 -6.80 -4.83 -8.31
C PHE A 102 -7.87 -5.58 -9.09
N ASP A 103 -8.47 -6.58 -8.45
CA ASP A 103 -9.58 -7.35 -8.99
C ASP A 103 -10.88 -6.63 -8.61
N GLU A 104 -11.20 -5.56 -9.34
CA GLU A 104 -12.42 -4.80 -9.13
C GLU A 104 -13.66 -5.69 -9.33
N GLY A 105 -14.61 -5.60 -8.41
CA GLY A 105 -15.86 -6.36 -8.50
C GLY A 105 -16.90 -5.88 -7.51
N GLU A 106 -18.09 -6.49 -7.55
CA GLU A 106 -19.18 -6.25 -6.60
C GLU A 106 -19.04 -7.15 -5.35
N TRP A 107 -17.87 -7.13 -4.75
CA TRP A 107 -17.53 -7.92 -3.56
C TRP A 107 -18.23 -7.40 -2.30
N MET A 108 -18.42 -6.08 -2.25
CA MET A 108 -19.19 -5.35 -1.24
C MET A 108 -20.63 -5.17 -1.72
N LYS A 109 -21.56 -5.21 -0.77
CA LYS A 109 -22.99 -5.03 -0.97
C LYS A 109 -23.42 -3.64 -0.49
N VAL A 110 -24.62 -3.21 -0.89
CA VAL A 110 -25.17 -1.90 -0.49
C VAL A 110 -25.35 -1.84 1.03
N GLU A 111 -25.71 -2.95 1.67
CA GLU A 111 -25.94 -3.00 3.11
C GLU A 111 -24.64 -2.82 3.91
N ASP A 112 -23.49 -3.13 3.32
CA ASP A 112 -22.19 -3.01 3.98
C ASP A 112 -21.81 -1.54 4.25
N TYR A 113 -22.36 -0.56 3.50
CA TYR A 113 -22.11 0.87 3.79
C TYR A 113 -22.49 1.23 5.22
N LYS A 114 -23.64 0.74 5.68
CA LYS A 114 -24.10 0.96 7.05
C LYS A 114 -23.15 0.33 8.07
N THR A 115 -22.74 -0.92 7.84
CA THR A 115 -21.78 -1.59 8.72
C THR A 115 -20.47 -0.83 8.79
N ILE A 116 -19.94 -0.39 7.64
CA ILE A 116 -18.70 0.38 7.54
C ILE A 116 -18.83 1.73 8.28
N ALA A 117 -19.97 2.41 8.17
CA ALA A 117 -20.21 3.65 8.90
C ALA A 117 -20.27 3.42 10.42
N ASP A 118 -20.86 2.30 10.85
CA ASP A 118 -21.04 1.97 12.28
C ASP A 118 -19.73 1.51 12.94
N ILE A 119 -18.90 0.70 12.26
CA ILE A 119 -17.73 0.04 12.87
C ILE A 119 -16.37 0.43 12.25
N GLY A 120 -16.38 1.16 11.13
CA GLY A 120 -15.20 1.55 10.37
C GLY A 120 -14.68 0.46 9.42
N TRP A 121 -14.03 0.90 8.33
CA TRP A 121 -13.49 0.03 7.28
C TRP A 121 -12.56 -1.06 7.81
N SER A 122 -11.59 -0.70 8.66
CA SER A 122 -10.59 -1.67 9.14
C SER A 122 -11.21 -2.81 9.95
N LYS A 123 -12.25 -2.54 10.75
CA LYS A 123 -12.93 -3.57 11.53
C LYS A 123 -13.83 -4.42 10.64
N PHE A 124 -14.56 -3.81 9.70
CA PHE A 124 -15.33 -4.52 8.68
C PHE A 124 -14.44 -5.48 7.86
N VAL A 125 -13.26 -5.01 7.42
CA VAL A 125 -12.26 -5.85 6.74
C VAL A 125 -11.82 -7.01 7.62
N ALA A 126 -11.41 -6.71 8.85
CA ALA A 126 -10.85 -7.69 9.77
C ALA A 126 -11.83 -8.81 10.16
N ASP A 127 -13.10 -8.48 10.37
CA ASP A 127 -14.06 -9.36 11.01
C ASP A 127 -14.95 -10.09 10.01
N GLU A 128 -15.21 -9.50 8.84
CA GLU A 128 -16.19 -10.03 7.88
C GLU A 128 -15.65 -10.11 6.46
N TYR A 129 -15.17 -8.99 5.94
CA TYR A 129 -15.02 -8.81 4.50
C TYR A 129 -13.84 -9.59 3.93
N ILE A 130 -12.75 -9.75 4.69
CA ILE A 130 -11.58 -10.52 4.25
C ILE A 130 -11.94 -11.96 3.87
N TYR A 131 -12.89 -12.58 4.56
CA TYR A 131 -13.39 -13.92 4.29
C TYR A 131 -14.32 -14.00 3.07
N ARG A 132 -14.81 -12.85 2.56
CA ARG A 132 -15.61 -12.79 1.33
C ARG A 132 -14.73 -12.72 0.08
N ILE A 133 -13.59 -12.03 0.18
CA ILE A 133 -12.66 -11.82 -0.94
C ILE A 133 -11.54 -12.86 -0.99
N THR A 134 -11.45 -13.74 0.01
CA THR A 134 -10.46 -14.83 0.10
C THR A 134 -11.11 -16.14 0.55
N ASN A 135 -10.34 -17.24 0.45
CA ASN A 135 -10.68 -18.52 1.07
C ASN A 135 -9.89 -18.72 2.38
N TRP A 136 -9.46 -17.64 3.04
CA TRP A 136 -8.63 -17.72 4.25
C TRP A 136 -9.44 -18.17 5.45
N THR A 137 -8.80 -18.93 6.34
CA THR A 137 -9.29 -19.15 7.70
C THR A 137 -8.82 -18.03 8.64
N PRO A 138 -9.35 -17.92 9.86
CA PRO A 138 -8.82 -16.99 10.86
C PRO A 138 -7.31 -17.16 11.10
N GLU A 139 -6.80 -18.39 11.08
CA GLU A 139 -5.38 -18.70 11.24
C GLU A 139 -4.53 -18.14 10.07
N ASP A 140 -5.04 -18.22 8.83
CA ASP A 140 -4.38 -17.62 7.66
C ASP A 140 -4.30 -16.09 7.78
N VAL A 141 -5.38 -15.46 8.26
CA VAL A 141 -5.43 -14.00 8.51
C VAL A 141 -4.38 -13.61 9.56
N ASP A 142 -4.31 -14.34 10.68
CA ASP A 142 -3.35 -14.07 11.75
C ASP A 142 -1.91 -14.27 11.29
N LYS A 143 -1.65 -15.32 10.51
CA LYS A 143 -0.34 -15.54 9.87
C LYS A 143 0.03 -14.38 8.95
N ALA A 144 -0.87 -13.97 8.05
CA ALA A 144 -0.62 -12.87 7.12
C ALA A 144 -0.37 -11.54 7.86
N ARG A 145 -1.13 -11.25 8.92
CA ARG A 145 -0.93 -10.07 9.78
C ARG A 145 0.43 -10.09 10.47
N LYS A 146 0.85 -11.25 10.99
CA LYS A 146 2.15 -11.42 11.62
C LYS A 146 3.29 -11.14 10.62
N GLU A 147 3.23 -11.75 9.44
CA GLU A 147 4.23 -11.55 8.37
C GLU A 147 4.28 -10.07 7.93
N PHE A 148 3.12 -9.43 7.76
CA PHE A 148 3.03 -8.02 7.42
C PHE A 148 3.61 -7.12 8.51
N PHE A 149 3.35 -7.43 9.78
CA PHE A 149 3.88 -6.69 10.92
C PHE A 149 5.41 -6.83 11.02
N GLU A 150 5.94 -8.04 10.88
CA GLU A 150 7.40 -8.30 10.89
C GLU A 150 8.10 -7.56 9.73
N LEU A 151 7.51 -7.58 8.53
CA LEU A 151 7.99 -6.78 7.41
C LEU A 151 7.96 -5.28 7.74
N GLY A 152 6.90 -4.81 8.39
CA GLY A 152 6.76 -3.42 8.81
C GLY A 152 7.79 -2.97 9.82
N VAL A 153 8.11 -3.81 10.81
CA VAL A 153 9.19 -3.55 11.78
C VAL A 153 10.54 -3.47 11.06
N LYS A 154 10.82 -4.39 10.12
CA LYS A 154 12.06 -4.35 9.34
C LYS A 154 12.14 -3.09 8.49
N ALA A 155 11.08 -2.76 7.75
CA ALA A 155 11.02 -1.57 6.91
C ALA A 155 11.19 -0.29 7.72
N TYR A 156 10.51 -0.17 8.87
CA TYR A 156 10.67 0.97 9.77
C TYR A 156 12.12 1.11 10.26
N THR A 157 12.75 0.00 10.64
CA THR A 157 14.14 0.00 11.08
C THR A 157 15.10 0.47 9.98
N GLU A 158 14.93 -0.03 8.76
CA GLU A 158 15.83 0.29 7.64
C GLU A 158 15.66 1.72 7.14
N TRP A 159 14.42 2.19 7.02
CA TRP A 159 14.13 3.51 6.47
C TRP A 159 14.19 4.62 7.51
N VAL A 160 13.49 4.44 8.63
CA VAL A 160 13.31 5.49 9.63
C VAL A 160 14.48 5.51 10.60
N VAL A 161 14.88 4.37 11.15
CA VAL A 161 15.93 4.33 12.18
C VAL A 161 17.33 4.49 11.59
N LYS A 162 17.67 3.72 10.55
CA LYS A 162 19.01 3.74 9.94
C LYS A 162 19.20 4.90 8.96
N ARG A 163 18.28 5.06 8.00
CA ARG A 163 18.39 6.07 6.93
C ARG A 163 17.84 7.45 7.32
N LYS A 164 17.11 7.57 8.45
CA LYS A 164 16.48 8.83 8.91
C LYS A 164 15.50 9.43 7.89
N ILE A 165 14.83 8.58 7.14
CA ILE A 165 13.82 8.95 6.14
C ILE A 165 12.45 8.54 6.67
N GLY A 166 11.50 9.47 6.68
CA GLY A 166 10.12 9.17 7.09
C GLY A 166 9.35 8.37 6.04
N LEU A 167 8.53 7.42 6.48
CA LEU A 167 7.51 6.79 5.63
C LEU A 167 6.47 7.83 5.27
N ARG A 168 6.26 8.08 3.98
CA ARG A 168 5.26 9.07 3.54
C ARG A 168 4.04 8.47 2.82
N GLY A 169 4.04 7.18 2.53
CA GLY A 169 2.85 6.43 2.09
C GLY A 169 2.59 5.19 2.94
N GLY A 170 1.58 5.25 3.80
CA GLY A 170 1.03 4.05 4.40
C GLY A 170 0.23 3.29 3.35
N ALA A 171 0.67 2.07 3.02
CA ALA A 171 0.04 1.12 2.10
C ALA A 171 -1.49 0.94 2.27
N ASN A 172 -2.05 1.32 3.42
CA ASN A 172 -3.37 0.86 3.86
C ASN A 172 -4.38 1.99 4.10
N ARG A 173 -4.09 3.24 3.70
CA ARG A 173 -5.07 4.34 3.78
C ARG A 173 -5.29 4.97 2.42
N VAL A 174 -5.79 4.14 1.51
CA VAL A 174 -6.35 4.60 0.24
C VAL A 174 -7.58 5.45 0.56
N HIS A 175 -7.81 6.51 -0.23
CA HIS A 175 -8.99 7.36 -0.04
C HIS A 175 -10.26 6.50 0.00
N PRO A 176 -11.26 6.79 0.87
CA PRO A 176 -12.49 5.98 0.98
C PRO A 176 -13.14 5.71 -0.38
N PHE A 177 -13.11 6.68 -1.29
CA PHE A 177 -13.50 6.49 -2.68
C PHE A 177 -12.87 5.24 -3.33
N PHE A 178 -11.55 5.05 -3.25
CA PHE A 178 -10.88 3.88 -3.82
C PHE A 178 -11.22 2.60 -3.06
N CYS A 179 -11.33 2.67 -1.72
CA CYS A 179 -11.77 1.52 -0.92
C CYS A 179 -13.15 1.03 -1.36
N LEU A 180 -14.10 1.94 -1.57
CA LEU A 180 -15.47 1.60 -1.93
C LEU A 180 -15.60 1.27 -3.42
N SER A 181 -14.98 2.04 -4.32
CA SER A 181 -15.10 1.83 -5.76
C SER A 181 -14.47 0.53 -6.24
N LEU A 182 -13.32 0.13 -5.69
CA LEU A 182 -12.66 -1.13 -6.06
C LEU A 182 -13.44 -2.36 -5.56
N ASN A 183 -14.22 -2.20 -4.48
CA ASN A 183 -14.93 -3.30 -3.83
C ASN A 183 -16.43 -3.34 -4.16
N ARG A 184 -17.02 -2.24 -4.63
CA ARG A 184 -18.40 -2.18 -5.14
C ARG A 184 -18.45 -2.15 -6.66
N SER A 185 -17.31 -2.10 -7.36
CA SER A 185 -17.14 -1.64 -8.74
C SER A 185 -17.42 -0.15 -8.92
N MET A 186 -16.69 0.48 -9.83
CA MET A 186 -16.81 1.90 -10.14
C MET A 186 -18.22 2.21 -10.66
N ILE A 187 -18.81 1.32 -11.45
CA ILE A 187 -20.16 1.52 -12.00
C ILE A 187 -21.20 1.53 -10.88
N LYS A 188 -21.25 0.50 -10.03
CA LYS A 188 -22.26 0.45 -8.96
C LYS A 188 -21.99 1.48 -7.87
N PHE A 189 -20.72 1.73 -7.52
CA PHE A 189 -20.39 2.77 -6.56
C PHE A 189 -20.87 4.15 -7.04
N THR A 190 -20.68 4.47 -8.32
CA THR A 190 -21.21 5.71 -8.92
C THR A 190 -22.75 5.74 -8.88
N GLN A 191 -23.39 4.61 -9.18
CA GLN A 191 -24.85 4.50 -9.07
C GLN A 191 -25.33 4.70 -7.63
N ASP A 192 -24.63 4.13 -6.65
CA ASP A 192 -24.96 4.27 -5.24
C ASP A 192 -24.77 5.73 -4.78
N LEU A 193 -23.68 6.40 -5.17
CA LEU A 193 -23.50 7.83 -4.93
C LEU A 193 -24.61 8.70 -5.55
N TYR A 194 -25.11 8.35 -6.73
CA TYR A 194 -26.14 9.13 -7.41
C TYR A 194 -27.56 8.85 -6.89
N TYR A 195 -27.91 7.58 -6.69
CA TYR A 195 -29.26 7.15 -6.34
C TYR A 195 -29.49 6.98 -4.83
N ARG A 196 -28.43 6.87 -4.03
CA ARG A 196 -28.47 6.62 -2.57
C ARG A 196 -27.35 7.39 -1.84
N PRO A 197 -27.14 8.69 -2.10
CA PRO A 197 -26.04 9.44 -1.49
C PRO A 197 -26.05 9.39 0.04
N GLU A 198 -27.23 9.35 0.66
CA GLU A 198 -27.42 9.41 2.11
C GLU A 198 -26.86 8.22 2.90
N ILE A 199 -26.64 7.08 2.25
CA ILE A 199 -25.99 5.92 2.88
C ILE A 199 -24.51 5.81 2.55
N VAL A 200 -24.02 6.60 1.58
CA VAL A 200 -22.63 6.56 1.10
C VAL A 200 -21.79 7.71 1.66
N GLU A 201 -22.37 8.92 1.79
CA GLU A 201 -21.74 10.13 2.35
C GLU A 201 -21.83 10.21 3.88
#